data_AF-A0A392MN00-F1
#
_entry.id   AF-A0A392MN00-F1
#
_cell.length_a   1.000
_cell.length_b   1.000
_cell.length_c   1.000
_cell.angle_alpha   90.00
_cell.angle_beta   90.00
_cell.angle_gamma   90.00
#
_symmetry.space_group_name_H-M   'P 1'
#
loop_
_entity.id
_entity.type
_entity.pdbx_description
1 polymer ?
#
loop_
_entity_poly.entity_id
_entity_poly.type
_entity_poly.pdbx_seq_one_letter_code
_entity_poly.pdbx_strand_id
1 'polypeptide(L)' 'MVEFIGMLKIKVIQGTNLAIRDIKSSDPYVVLNLGSQTVQTTVVRSNLNPVWNEEHMLSVPEHYGQLKL' A
#
# COMPACT_ATOMS: atom_id res chain seq x y z
N MET A 1 -2.81 26.12 -5.36
CA MET A 1 -3.14 25.37 -4.12
C MET A 1 -3.66 24.01 -4.58
N VAL A 2 -3.26 22.92 -3.94
CA VAL A 2 -3.82 21.60 -4.29
C VAL A 2 -5.21 21.51 -3.68
N GLU A 3 -6.23 21.38 -4.51
CA GLU A 3 -7.60 21.18 -4.06
C GLU A 3 -7.87 19.68 -3.92
N PHE A 4 -8.51 19.29 -2.82
CA PHE A 4 -8.86 17.91 -2.52
C PHE A 4 -10.37 17.72 -2.63
N ILE A 5 -10.79 16.74 -3.42
CA ILE A 5 -12.20 16.47 -3.74
C ILE A 5 -12.81 15.41 -2.82
N GLY A 6 -12.02 14.79 -1.95
CA GLY A 6 -12.51 13.77 -1.02
C GLY A 6 -11.40 13.00 -0.31
N MET A 7 -11.80 11.92 0.35
CA MET A 7 -10.95 11.01 1.12
C MET A 7 -11.10 9.58 0.61
N LEU A 8 -9.98 8.90 0.37
CA LEU A 8 -9.94 7.50 0.02
C LEU A 8 -9.44 6.68 1.21
N LYS A 9 -10.30 5.81 1.74
CA LYS A 9 -9.95 4.83 2.75
C LYS A 9 -9.53 3.53 2.07
N ILE A 10 -8.29 3.10 2.29
CA ILE A 10 -7.72 1.88 1.72
C ILE A 10 -7.43 0.92 2.86
N LYS A 11 -7.92 -0.32 2.76
CA LYS A 11 -7.58 -1.40 3.68
C LYS A 11 -6.71 -2.41 2.95
N VAL A 12 -5.45 -2.52 3.36
CA VAL A 12 -4.54 -3.56 2.87
C VAL A 12 -4.74 -4.79 3.73
N ILE A 13 -5.37 -5.82 3.18
CA ILE A 13 -5.76 -7.02 3.91
C ILE A 13 -4.58 -7.99 3.98
N GLN A 14 -4.19 -8.57 2.83
CA GLN A 14 -3.17 -9.61 2.77
C GLN A 14 -2.53 -9.71 1.39
N GLY A 15 -1.35 -10.35 1.34
CA GLY A 15 -0.72 -10.87 0.14
C GLY A 15 -0.87 -12.39 0.08
N THR A 16 -0.80 -12.97 -1.11
CA THR A 16 -0.93 -14.44 -1.28
C THR A 16 0.07 -14.92 -2.31
N ASN A 17 0.82 -15.97 -1.96
CA ASN A 17 1.85 -16.58 -2.81
C ASN A 17 2.81 -15.56 -3.43
N LEU A 18 3.32 -14.65 -2.61
CA LEU A 18 4.29 -13.65 -3.05
C LEU A 18 5.59 -14.33 -3.51
N ALA A 19 6.29 -13.68 -4.44
CA ALA A 19 7.55 -14.18 -4.94
C ALA A 19 8.60 -14.25 -3.83
N ILE A 20 9.43 -15.29 -3.84
CA ILE A 20 10.64 -15.39 -3.03
C ILE A 20 11.66 -14.38 -3.57
N ARG A 21 12.11 -13.47 -2.72
CA ARG A 21 13.15 -12.48 -3.04
C ARG A 21 14.38 -12.56 -2.12
N ASP A 22 14.30 -13.41 -1.10
CA ASP A 22 15.42 -13.87 -0.28
C ASP A 22 15.78 -15.34 -0.64
N ILE A 23 16.32 -16.11 0.31
CA ILE A 23 16.72 -17.51 0.08
C ILE A 23 15.50 -18.44 -0.05
N LYS A 24 14.50 -18.27 0.82
CA LYS A 24 13.29 -19.13 0.88
C LYS A 24 11.99 -18.36 1.03
N SER A 25 12.06 -17.04 1.23
CA SER A 25 10.91 -16.20 1.56
C SER A 25 11.12 -14.76 1.08
N SER A 26 10.35 -13.83 1.62
CA SER A 26 10.46 -12.37 1.46
C SER A 26 10.01 -11.67 2.73
N ASP A 27 10.42 -10.41 2.89
CA ASP A 27 9.92 -9.48 3.92
C ASP A 27 8.95 -8.44 3.32
N PRO A 28 7.72 -8.82 2.91
CA PRO A 28 6.84 -7.95 2.14
C PRO A 28 6.22 -6.78 2.93
N TYR A 29 5.96 -5.70 2.20
CA TYR A 29 5.15 -4.54 2.57
C TYR A 29 4.50 -3.97 1.30
N VAL A 30 3.46 -3.14 1.44
CA VAL A 30 2.78 -2.47 0.33
C VAL A 30 3.03 -0.97 0.41
N VAL A 31 3.31 -0.34 -0.73
CA VAL A 31 3.43 1.12 -0.86
C VAL A 31 2.24 1.64 -1.67
N LEU A 32 1.49 2.58 -1.10
CA LEU A 32 0.36 3.22 -1.76
C LEU A 32 0.77 4.63 -2.21
N ASN A 33 0.63 4.92 -3.51
CA ASN A 33 0.96 6.23 -4.07
C ASN A 33 -0.27 6.90 -4.71
N LEU A 34 -0.65 8.07 -4.21
CA LEU A 34 -1.73 8.90 -4.75
C LEU A 34 -1.27 10.36 -4.90
N GLY A 35 -0.96 10.77 -6.13
CA GLY A 35 -0.38 12.08 -6.40
C GLY A 35 0.99 12.22 -5.73
N SER A 36 1.14 13.20 -4.84
CA SER A 36 2.34 13.42 -4.02
C SER A 36 2.32 12.68 -2.67
N GLN A 37 1.26 11.94 -2.37
CA GLN A 37 1.16 11.18 -1.12
C GLN A 37 1.67 9.76 -1.31
N THR A 38 2.58 9.36 -0.43
CA THR A 38 3.09 8.00 -0.32
C THR A 38 2.90 7.52 1.11
N VAL A 39 2.26 6.37 1.28
CA VAL A 39 2.14 5.67 2.56
C VAL A 39 2.54 4.22 2.37
N GLN A 40 2.96 3.56 3.45
CA GLN A 40 3.36 2.16 3.41
C GLN A 40 2.79 1.40 4.61
N THR A 41 2.56 0.10 4.42
CA THR A 41 2.22 -0.81 5.52
C THR A 41 3.45 -1.14 6.36
N THR A 42 3.25 -1.83 7.47
CA THR A 42 4.36 -2.51 8.15
C THR A 42 4.98 -3.61 7.29
N VAL A 43 6.25 -3.92 7.58
CA VAL A 43 6.97 -5.05 6.98
C VAL A 43 6.64 -6.32 7.74
N VAL A 44 6.16 -7.34 7.05
CA VAL A 44 5.97 -8.69 7.61
C VAL A 44 7.18 -9.52 7.25
N ARG A 45 7.92 -10.04 8.24
CA ARG A 45 9.17 -10.76 7.98
C ARG A 45 8.95 -12.20 7.53
N SER A 46 9.74 -12.64 6.57
CA SER A 46 9.87 -14.01 6.07
C SER A 46 8.52 -14.70 5.81
N ASN A 47 7.59 -14.01 5.16
CA ASN A 47 6.25 -14.53 4.91
C ASN A 47 5.78 -14.22 3.49
N LEU A 48 5.48 -15.26 2.70
CA LEU A 48 4.94 -15.11 1.34
C LEU A 48 3.41 -14.95 1.30
N ASN A 49 2.75 -15.07 2.46
CA ASN A 49 1.31 -14.88 2.65
C ASN A 49 1.07 -13.91 3.84
N PRO A 50 1.59 -12.66 3.75
CA PRO A 50 1.46 -11.70 4.84
C PRO A 50 0.01 -11.26 5.02
N VAL A 51 -0.39 -11.05 6.27
CA VAL A 51 -1.66 -10.38 6.62
C VAL A 51 -1.30 -9.09 7.32
N TRP A 52 -1.66 -7.95 6.72
CA TRP A 52 -1.46 -6.63 7.31
C TRP A 52 -2.69 -6.17 8.06
N ASN A 53 -3.87 -6.28 7.43
CA ASN A 53 -5.11 -5.69 7.93
C ASN A 53 -4.98 -4.22 8.37
N GLU A 54 -4.16 -3.46 7.63
CA GLU A 54 -3.87 -2.06 7.92
C GLU A 54 -4.79 -1.14 7.10
N GLU A 55 -5.21 -0.03 7.71
CA GLU A 55 -6.04 0.97 7.07
C GLU A 55 -5.27 2.29 6.90
N HIS A 56 -5.28 2.83 5.70
CA HIS A 56 -4.69 4.13 5.37
C HIS A 56 -5.76 5.05 4.77
N MET A 57 -5.62 6.35 5.04
CA MET A 57 -6.47 7.39 4.48
C MET A 57 -5.61 8.33 3.64
N LEU A 58 -6.01 8.55 2.39
CA LEU A 58 -5.35 9.45 1.45
C LEU A 58 -6.34 10.51 0.97
N SER A 59 -5.93 11.77 0.94
CA SER A 59 -6.74 12.84 0.36
C SER A 59 -6.72 12.71 -1.16
N VAL A 60 -7.86 12.80 -1.85
CA VAL A 60 -7.94 12.67 -3.31
C VAL A 60 -7.78 14.06 -3.93
N PRO A 61 -6.67 14.38 -4.62
CA PRO A 61 -6.52 15.67 -5.29
C PRO A 61 -7.41 15.74 -6.52
N GLU A 62 -7.83 16.93 -6.97
CA GLU A 62 -8.74 17.09 -8.13
C GLU A 62 -8.17 16.53 -9.44
N HIS A 63 -6.86 16.69 -9.66
CA HIS A 63 -6.13 16.07 -10.76
C HIS A 63 -5.24 14.96 -10.23
N TYR A 64 -5.77 13.74 -10.18
CA TYR A 64 -5.07 12.56 -9.70
C TYR A 64 -4.92 11.52 -10.81
N GLY A 65 -3.71 10.98 -10.93
CA GLY A 65 -3.50 9.76 -11.71
C GLY A 65 -4.08 8.54 -10.99
N GLN A 66 -3.95 7.37 -11.61
CA GLN A 66 -4.31 6.11 -10.98
C GLN A 66 -3.55 5.91 -9.66
N LEU A 67 -4.23 5.38 -8.64
CA LEU A 67 -3.57 4.82 -7.46
C LEU A 67 -2.61 3.72 -7.92
N LYS A 68 -1.35 3.81 -7.52
CA LYS A 68 -0.33 2.80 -7.83
C LYS A 68 0.04 2.03 -6.57
N LEU A 69 0.15 0.71 -6.74
CA LEU A 69 0.62 -0.28 -5.77
C LEU A 69 2.02 -0.75 -6.15
#